data_AF-A0A848EUP9-F1
#
_entry.id   AF-A0A848EUP9-F1
#
_cell.length_a   1.000
_cell.length_b   1.000
_cell.length_c   1.000
_cell.angle_alpha   90.00
_cell.angle_beta   90.00
_cell.angle_gamma   90.00
#
_symmetry.space_group_name_H-M   'P 1'
#
loop_
_entity.id
_entity.type
_entity.pdbx_description
1 polymer ?
#
loop_
_entity_poly.entity_id
_entity_poly.type
_entity_poly.pdbx_seq_one_letter_code
_entity_poly.pdbx_strand_id
1 'polypeptide(L)'
;MTQITKETKEEIRSRFPQFAEATRAFYAKELPPAKYKGTSGKFGSYGERGAHSNMLRLRFSGGAIEPAHIAFLKDVLDRYDIDLIHFTTGEALQLHHLNEKEVLDLYQECFDHGIYCVGAGSDNPRNITASPLHGVAPGEYFDMTPYIKAAANFVINCIPKFNLPRKYKISFSSGLDNEGHATFKDLGFVARPDHTFDVYAGGGFGLNGSRFGILIDEGVDPLDISYYILGYGRDVYMKYGDYEHRGQNRSRFILNKLGDDAFRQAVRDAVAKAKAEDDYRLTIEEETPLAKSGADDSILENGRIGKQKQEGLYYVEYKPLGGTPEVAVFHELLKALQTMEGAEIRLNADETVYIINLTADEARKIAALTADDTATTTFEHSVSCIGATVCQQGLRDSHGTFVKLAKMFKDRGIDSHFLPKCHFSGCPSNCTVQQLAPLGLRGASKKVGDKMEPAFNIYAGGNYAIGKGVMGEQIGVITIEHLPDFFLALNQALLDANQSYDEWYPQHKEKLIELVNQFE
;
A
#
# COMPACT_ATOMS: atom_id res chain seq x y z
N MET A 1 2.72 2.97 25.82
CA MET A 1 4.00 2.47 25.24
C MET A 1 4.30 3.16 23.90
N THR A 2 5.35 4.00 23.83
CA THR A 2 5.75 4.69 22.58
C THR A 2 6.77 3.92 21.75
N GLN A 3 7.67 3.19 22.40
CA GLN A 3 8.85 2.61 21.76
C GLN A 3 8.77 1.08 21.66
N ILE A 4 9.55 0.54 20.72
CA ILE A 4 9.76 -0.90 20.62
C ILE A 4 10.65 -1.35 21.78
N THR A 5 10.19 -2.30 22.59
CA THR A 5 10.89 -2.67 23.83
C THR A 5 12.21 -3.36 23.53
N LYS A 6 13.15 -3.29 24.48
CA LYS A 6 14.46 -3.93 24.34
C LYS A 6 14.32 -5.45 24.16
N GLU A 7 13.42 -6.05 24.94
CA GLU A 7 13.11 -7.48 24.89
C GLU A 7 12.56 -7.86 23.50
N THR A 8 11.67 -7.04 22.93
CA THR A 8 11.15 -7.24 21.57
C THR A 8 12.27 -7.21 20.54
N LYS A 9 13.17 -6.23 20.64
CA LYS A 9 14.33 -6.11 19.73
C LYS A 9 15.25 -7.34 19.84
N GLU A 10 15.57 -7.77 21.06
CA GLU A 10 16.38 -8.95 21.32
C GLU A 10 15.71 -10.22 20.76
N GLU A 11 14.41 -10.38 20.96
CA GLU A 11 13.66 -11.53 20.44
C GLU A 11 13.64 -11.56 18.91
N ILE A 12 13.39 -10.42 18.25
CA ILE A 12 13.42 -10.34 16.78
C ILE A 12 14.82 -10.69 16.26
N ARG A 13 15.87 -10.11 16.86
CA ARG A 13 17.26 -10.38 16.48
C ARG A 13 17.64 -11.84 16.68
N SER A 14 17.15 -12.48 17.73
CA SER A 14 17.40 -13.91 18.02
C SER A 14 16.87 -14.85 16.92
N ARG A 15 15.89 -14.41 16.13
CA ARG A 15 15.28 -15.20 15.04
C ARG A 15 16.06 -15.12 13.72
N PHE A 16 17.02 -14.20 13.58
CA PHE A 16 17.80 -14.02 12.34
C PHE A 16 18.51 -15.29 11.85
N PRO A 17 19.14 -16.14 12.71
CA PRO A 17 19.77 -17.39 12.25
C PRO A 17 18.82 -18.30 11.47
N GLN A 18 17.53 -18.35 11.85
CA GLN A 18 16.51 -19.12 11.12
C GLN A 18 16.31 -18.59 9.70
N PHE A 19 16.32 -17.26 9.52
CA PHE A 19 16.21 -16.64 8.21
C PHE A 19 17.46 -16.90 7.36
N ALA A 20 18.64 -16.76 7.95
CA ALA A 20 19.91 -17.00 7.28
C ALA A 20 20.03 -18.45 6.79
N GLU A 21 19.70 -19.43 7.64
CA GLU A 21 19.71 -20.85 7.28
C GLU A 21 18.73 -21.16 6.14
N ALA A 22 17.47 -20.69 6.26
CA ALA A 22 16.46 -20.93 5.22
C ALA A 22 16.84 -20.26 3.89
N THR A 23 17.49 -19.10 3.93
CA THR A 23 17.95 -18.37 2.73
C THR A 23 19.10 -19.12 2.06
N ARG A 24 20.11 -19.55 2.82
CA ARG A 24 21.21 -20.39 2.29
C ARG A 24 20.67 -21.66 1.64
N ALA A 25 19.77 -22.38 2.31
CA ALA A 25 19.15 -23.59 1.78
C ALA A 25 18.32 -23.32 0.50
N PHE A 26 17.68 -22.16 0.40
CA PHE A 26 16.95 -21.75 -0.81
C PHE A 26 17.90 -21.52 -2.00
N TYR A 27 19.01 -20.82 -1.78
CA TYR A 27 20.03 -20.57 -2.82
C TYR A 27 20.80 -21.84 -3.21
N ALA A 28 21.07 -22.73 -2.25
CA ALA A 28 21.62 -24.08 -2.48
C ALA A 28 20.63 -25.05 -3.18
N LYS A 29 19.39 -24.62 -3.44
CA LYS A 29 18.30 -25.42 -4.04
C LYS A 29 17.85 -26.62 -3.19
N GLU A 30 18.14 -26.59 -1.89
CA GLU A 30 17.73 -27.58 -0.90
C GLU A 30 16.33 -27.27 -0.34
N LEU A 31 15.91 -26.00 -0.37
CA LEU A 31 14.60 -25.56 0.11
C LEU A 31 13.71 -25.03 -1.04
N PRO A 32 12.62 -25.73 -1.40
CA PRO A 32 11.71 -25.29 -2.46
C PRO A 32 11.07 -23.92 -2.18
N PRO A 33 10.74 -23.12 -3.22
CA PRO A 33 10.21 -21.76 -3.05
C PRO A 33 8.98 -21.65 -2.13
N ALA A 34 8.06 -22.62 -2.22
CA ALA A 34 6.86 -22.64 -1.38
C ALA A 34 7.18 -22.83 0.12
N LYS A 35 8.18 -23.67 0.44
CA LYS A 35 8.65 -23.88 1.82
C LYS A 35 9.47 -22.68 2.29
N TYR A 36 10.38 -22.17 1.46
CA TYR A 36 11.17 -20.97 1.75
C TYR A 36 10.26 -19.81 2.16
N LYS A 37 9.23 -19.52 1.35
CA LYS A 37 8.20 -18.51 1.63
C LYS A 37 7.54 -18.63 3.01
N GLY A 38 7.39 -19.85 3.54
CA GLY A 38 6.81 -20.09 4.87
C GLY A 38 7.68 -19.51 6.00
N THR A 39 9.00 -19.55 5.82
CA THR A 39 9.98 -19.00 6.76
C THR A 39 10.31 -17.55 6.43
N SER A 40 10.84 -17.27 5.23
CA SER A 40 11.33 -15.96 4.82
C SER A 40 10.26 -14.87 4.84
N GLY A 41 9.00 -15.24 4.58
CA GLY A 41 7.89 -14.30 4.63
C GLY A 41 7.73 -13.65 6.01
N LYS A 42 8.12 -14.31 7.11
CA LYS A 42 8.07 -13.72 8.47
C LYS A 42 9.10 -12.59 8.65
N PHE A 43 10.16 -12.59 7.84
CA PHE A 43 11.24 -11.62 7.83
C PHE A 43 11.05 -10.54 6.75
N GLY A 44 9.88 -10.51 6.09
CA GLY A 44 9.60 -9.54 5.05
C GLY A 44 10.29 -9.83 3.71
N SER A 45 10.85 -11.04 3.56
CA SER A 45 11.50 -11.45 2.32
C SER A 45 10.73 -12.55 1.60
N TYR A 46 10.78 -12.54 0.26
CA TYR A 46 10.24 -13.61 -0.57
C TYR A 46 11.17 -13.88 -1.74
N GLY A 47 11.34 -15.16 -2.08
CA GLY A 47 11.96 -15.54 -3.34
C GLY A 47 11.12 -15.08 -4.52
N GLU A 48 11.77 -14.51 -5.52
CA GLU A 48 11.17 -13.99 -6.74
C GLU A 48 11.07 -15.09 -7.80
N ARG A 49 10.30 -14.84 -8.88
CA ARG A 49 10.08 -15.81 -9.96
C ARG A 49 11.42 -16.33 -10.49
N GLY A 50 11.48 -17.63 -10.77
CA GLY A 50 12.73 -18.32 -11.13
C GLY A 50 13.58 -18.72 -9.92
N ALA A 51 13.34 -18.16 -8.74
CA ALA A 51 14.03 -18.51 -7.49
C ALA A 51 15.55 -18.27 -7.54
N HIS A 52 15.98 -17.19 -8.20
CA HIS A 52 17.37 -16.77 -8.29
C HIS A 52 17.69 -15.50 -7.51
N SER A 53 16.66 -14.83 -7.01
CA SER A 53 16.75 -13.56 -6.29
C SER A 53 15.62 -13.47 -5.27
N ASN A 54 15.76 -12.50 -4.36
CA ASN A 54 14.79 -12.18 -3.33
C ASN A 54 14.35 -10.72 -3.41
N MET A 55 13.13 -10.49 -2.96
CA MET A 55 12.68 -9.16 -2.57
C MET A 55 12.78 -9.01 -1.05
N LEU A 56 13.13 -7.82 -0.57
CA LEU A 56 13.02 -7.40 0.82
C LEU A 56 12.05 -6.22 0.95
N ARG A 57 11.10 -6.32 1.88
CA ARG A 57 10.10 -5.28 2.13
C ARG A 57 10.40 -4.51 3.42
N LEU A 58 10.61 -3.22 3.27
CA LEU A 58 10.89 -2.27 4.34
C LEU A 58 9.58 -1.64 4.84
N ARG A 59 9.44 -1.50 6.16
CA ARG A 59 8.24 -0.94 6.81
C ARG A 59 8.48 0.50 7.21
N PHE A 60 7.46 1.33 7.02
CA PHE A 60 7.45 2.74 7.37
C PHE A 60 6.10 3.08 8.00
N SER A 61 6.11 3.67 9.19
CA SER A 61 4.90 3.98 9.97
C SER A 61 4.00 4.97 9.19
N GLY A 62 2.84 4.53 8.71
CA GLY A 62 1.98 5.37 7.86
C GLY A 62 2.64 5.80 6.56
N GLY A 63 3.61 5.02 6.05
CA GLY A 63 4.36 5.37 4.84
C GLY A 63 5.42 6.45 5.01
N ALA A 64 5.69 6.92 6.23
CA ALA A 64 6.67 7.96 6.52
C ALA A 64 8.13 7.46 6.47
N ILE A 65 8.91 7.94 5.50
CA ILE A 65 10.36 7.79 5.45
C ILE A 65 10.99 9.09 5.96
N GLU A 66 11.39 9.05 7.22
CA GLU A 66 12.03 10.15 7.96
C GLU A 66 13.46 10.45 7.47
N PRO A 67 14.05 11.61 7.81
CA PRO A 67 15.35 12.03 7.28
C PRO A 67 16.49 11.02 7.52
N ALA A 68 16.49 10.35 8.68
CA ALA A 68 17.47 9.30 8.99
C ALA A 68 17.34 8.09 8.06
N HIS A 69 16.10 7.70 7.72
CA HIS A 69 15.84 6.62 6.78
C HIS A 69 16.15 7.03 5.33
N ILE A 70 15.94 8.30 4.95
CA ILE A 70 16.37 8.84 3.64
C ILE A 70 17.89 8.70 3.50
N ALA A 71 18.65 9.12 4.51
CA ALA A 71 20.11 9.01 4.50
C ALA A 71 20.57 7.54 4.40
N PHE A 72 19.92 6.64 5.14
CA PHE A 72 20.21 5.20 5.05
C PHE A 72 19.90 4.62 3.67
N LEU A 73 18.72 4.92 3.09
CA LEU A 73 18.35 4.43 1.76
C LEU A 73 19.30 4.94 0.67
N LYS A 74 19.77 6.19 0.78
CA LYS A 74 20.78 6.75 -0.12
C LYS A 74 22.08 5.93 -0.06
N ASP A 75 22.57 5.65 1.15
CA ASP A 75 23.77 4.83 1.36
C ASP A 75 23.59 3.38 0.84
N VAL A 76 22.39 2.80 0.99
CA VAL A 76 22.06 1.50 0.40
C VAL A 76 22.21 1.54 -1.12
N LEU A 77 21.67 2.55 -1.80
CA LEU A 77 21.78 2.67 -3.26
C LEU A 77 23.18 3.03 -3.75
N ASP A 78 24.06 3.56 -2.89
CA ASP A 78 25.48 3.74 -3.22
C ASP A 78 26.27 2.43 -3.17
N ARG A 79 25.88 1.50 -2.28
CA ARG A 79 26.66 0.28 -1.97
C ARG A 79 26.15 -0.98 -2.64
N TYR A 80 24.85 -1.07 -2.89
CA TYR A 80 24.18 -2.25 -3.41
C TYR A 80 23.70 -1.99 -4.85
N ASP A 81 23.83 -3.00 -5.72
CA ASP A 81 23.37 -2.94 -7.11
C ASP A 81 21.86 -3.19 -7.18
N ILE A 82 21.08 -2.21 -6.71
CA ILE A 82 19.62 -2.27 -6.74
C ILE A 82 19.13 -1.73 -8.07
N ASP A 83 18.54 -2.58 -8.91
CA ASP A 83 18.02 -2.20 -10.22
C ASP A 83 16.48 -2.08 -10.25
N LEU A 84 15.79 -2.49 -9.18
CA LEU A 84 14.33 -2.43 -9.08
C LEU A 84 13.85 -2.07 -7.66
N ILE A 85 13.14 -0.94 -7.59
CA ILE A 85 12.47 -0.44 -6.39
C ILE A 85 10.96 -0.41 -6.67
N HIS A 86 10.15 -0.76 -5.68
CA HIS A 86 8.69 -0.69 -5.81
C HIS A 86 8.02 -0.10 -4.56
N PHE A 87 7.29 0.99 -4.77
CA PHE A 87 6.35 1.57 -3.80
C PHE A 87 5.07 0.76 -3.82
N THR A 88 4.61 0.32 -2.64
CA THR A 88 3.52 -0.65 -2.56
C THR A 88 2.23 -0.04 -2.07
N THR A 89 1.12 -0.70 -2.43
CA THR A 89 -0.23 -0.42 -1.87
C THR A 89 -0.39 -0.68 -0.36
N GLY A 90 0.69 -1.09 0.30
CA GLY A 90 0.79 -1.20 1.76
C GLY A 90 1.67 -0.12 2.37
N GLU A 91 1.98 0.95 1.63
CA GLU A 91 2.82 2.08 2.05
C GLU A 91 4.20 1.64 2.57
N ALA A 92 4.74 0.64 1.89
CA ALA A 92 6.05 0.06 2.14
C ALA A 92 6.89 0.16 0.88
N LEU A 93 8.21 0.18 1.04
CA LEU A 93 9.18 0.15 -0.05
C LEU A 93 9.72 -1.27 -0.20
N GLN A 94 9.86 -1.74 -1.44
CA GLN A 94 10.46 -3.04 -1.75
C GLN A 94 11.74 -2.84 -2.55
N LEU A 95 12.79 -3.52 -2.12
CA LEU A 95 14.02 -3.71 -2.87
C LEU A 95 13.96 -5.11 -3.50
N HIS A 96 14.10 -5.17 -4.81
CA HIS A 96 13.97 -6.39 -5.59
C HIS A 96 15.33 -6.88 -6.11
N HIS A 97 15.35 -8.09 -6.68
CA HIS A 97 16.52 -8.70 -7.30
C HIS A 97 17.75 -8.92 -6.38
N LEU A 98 17.55 -8.88 -5.06
CA LEU A 98 18.63 -9.08 -4.09
C LEU A 98 19.15 -10.51 -4.12
N ASN A 99 20.47 -10.68 -4.14
CA ASN A 99 21.12 -11.98 -3.98
C ASN A 99 21.13 -12.44 -2.51
N GLU A 100 21.70 -13.63 -2.26
CA GLU A 100 21.77 -14.24 -0.92
C GLU A 100 22.46 -13.34 0.12
N LYS A 101 23.60 -12.76 -0.23
CA LYS A 101 24.39 -11.94 0.69
C LYS A 101 23.66 -10.63 0.97
N GLU A 102 23.18 -9.97 -0.09
CA GLU A 102 22.54 -8.66 0.00
C GLU A 102 21.28 -8.70 0.86
N VAL A 103 20.40 -9.68 0.66
CA VAL A 103 19.15 -9.77 1.44
C VAL A 103 19.40 -10.06 2.92
N LEU A 104 20.47 -10.80 3.26
CA LEU A 104 20.83 -11.12 4.64
C LEU A 104 21.50 -9.93 5.34
N ASP A 105 22.37 -9.22 4.64
CA ASP A 105 23.05 -8.03 5.16
C ASP A 105 22.05 -6.88 5.31
N LEU A 106 21.29 -6.56 4.26
CA LEU A 106 20.28 -5.49 4.29
C LEU A 106 19.22 -5.72 5.37
N TYR A 107 18.80 -6.96 5.63
CA TYR A 107 17.85 -7.24 6.71
C TYR A 107 18.39 -6.80 8.07
N GLN A 108 19.68 -7.04 8.35
CA GLN A 108 20.31 -6.65 9.61
C GLN A 108 20.59 -5.14 9.65
N GLU A 109 21.10 -4.57 8.56
CA GLU A 109 21.33 -3.13 8.46
C GLU A 109 20.05 -2.32 8.63
N CYS A 110 18.94 -2.75 8.00
CA CYS A 110 17.62 -2.15 8.20
C CYS A 110 17.22 -2.17 9.67
N PHE A 111 17.41 -3.31 10.35
CA PHE A 111 17.10 -3.43 11.78
C PHE A 111 17.93 -2.44 12.62
N ASP A 112 19.22 -2.29 12.34
CA ASP A 112 20.12 -1.36 13.04
C ASP A 112 19.72 0.11 12.84
N HIS A 113 19.07 0.44 11.72
CA HIS A 113 18.57 1.77 11.39
C HIS A 113 17.08 1.98 11.74
N GLY A 114 16.47 1.06 12.51
CA GLY A 114 15.07 1.20 12.92
C GLY A 114 14.03 0.87 11.85
N ILE A 115 14.43 0.26 10.74
CA ILE A 115 13.55 -0.22 9.67
C ILE A 115 13.27 -1.71 9.89
N TYR A 116 12.13 -2.03 10.48
CA TYR A 116 11.81 -3.40 10.88
C TYR A 116 11.13 -4.19 9.76
N CYS A 117 11.88 -5.01 9.01
CA CYS A 117 11.31 -5.90 7.97
C CYS A 117 10.46 -7.05 8.53
N VAL A 118 10.57 -7.34 9.83
CA VAL A 118 9.82 -8.41 10.50
C VAL A 118 8.31 -8.18 10.38
N GLY A 119 7.58 -9.25 10.09
CA GLY A 119 6.13 -9.23 9.92
C GLY A 119 5.63 -8.52 8.64
N ALA A 120 6.52 -7.96 7.80
CA ALA A 120 6.11 -7.34 6.53
C ALA A 120 5.47 -8.36 5.55
N GLY A 121 5.67 -9.65 5.79
CA GLY A 121 5.05 -10.76 5.08
C GLY A 121 4.38 -11.81 5.98
N SER A 122 4.03 -12.95 5.38
CA SER A 122 3.40 -14.10 6.05
C SER A 122 2.12 -13.74 6.85
N ASP A 123 1.90 -14.45 7.95
CA ASP A 123 0.73 -14.41 8.82
C ASP A 123 1.02 -13.54 10.07
N ASN A 124 1.28 -12.25 9.81
CA ASN A 124 1.66 -11.23 10.80
C ASN A 124 0.87 -9.92 10.59
N PRO A 125 0.87 -9.01 11.58
CA PRO A 125 0.56 -7.60 11.35
C PRO A 125 1.42 -7.00 10.26
N ARG A 126 0.78 -6.36 9.28
CA ARG A 126 1.46 -5.69 8.17
C ARG A 126 1.83 -4.25 8.54
N ASN A 127 2.49 -3.57 7.61
CA ASN A 127 2.72 -2.14 7.69
C ASN A 127 1.41 -1.41 7.99
N ILE A 128 1.45 -0.45 8.93
CA ILE A 128 0.33 0.44 9.18
C ILE A 128 0.32 1.46 8.06
N THR A 129 -0.85 1.62 7.45
CA THR A 129 -1.09 2.60 6.39
C THR A 129 -1.87 3.80 6.89
N ALA A 130 -1.80 4.93 6.20
CA ALA A 130 -2.46 6.16 6.59
C ALA A 130 -2.78 7.05 5.37
N SER A 131 -3.65 8.05 5.54
CA SER A 131 -3.71 9.15 4.56
C SER A 131 -2.32 9.77 4.40
N PRO A 132 -1.79 9.92 3.17
CA PRO A 132 -0.35 10.14 2.95
C PRO A 132 0.13 11.51 3.44
N LEU A 133 -0.73 12.52 3.48
CA LEU A 133 -0.40 13.87 3.92
C LEU A 133 -0.74 14.12 5.41
N HIS A 134 -0.83 13.06 6.21
CA HIS A 134 -1.10 13.17 7.64
C HIS A 134 -0.10 14.13 8.32
N GLY A 135 -0.62 15.06 9.12
CA GLY A 135 0.16 16.09 9.81
C GLY A 135 0.46 17.33 8.98
N VAL A 136 0.24 17.32 7.66
CA VAL A 136 0.52 18.46 6.77
C VAL A 136 -0.63 18.86 5.85
N ALA A 137 -1.66 18.01 5.72
CA ALA A 137 -2.79 18.24 4.84
C ALA A 137 -3.62 19.46 5.28
N PRO A 138 -3.90 20.42 4.38
CA PRO A 138 -4.87 21.48 4.64
C PRO A 138 -6.25 20.90 4.97
N GLY A 139 -6.81 21.29 6.12
CA GLY A 139 -8.15 20.90 6.54
C GLY A 139 -8.26 19.55 7.27
N GLU A 140 -7.16 18.83 7.53
CA GLU A 140 -7.24 17.61 8.35
C GLU A 140 -7.73 17.93 9.76
N TYR A 141 -8.50 17.03 10.38
CA TYR A 141 -9.11 17.30 11.68
C TYR A 141 -8.08 17.47 12.81
N PHE A 142 -7.04 16.66 12.81
CA PHE A 142 -5.89 16.79 13.71
C PHE A 142 -4.70 16.03 13.13
N ASP A 143 -3.50 16.32 13.63
CA ASP A 143 -2.29 15.59 13.24
C ASP A 143 -2.28 14.19 13.87
N MET A 144 -2.51 13.17 13.03
CA MET A 144 -2.51 11.77 13.46
C MET A 144 -1.11 11.12 13.50
N THR A 145 -0.05 11.82 13.07
CA THR A 145 1.32 11.30 12.96
C THR A 145 1.83 10.67 14.26
N PRO A 146 1.70 11.32 15.44
CA PRO A 146 2.25 10.77 16.67
C PRO A 146 1.53 9.47 17.09
N TYR A 147 0.22 9.38 16.85
CA TYR A 147 -0.58 8.19 17.15
C TYR A 147 -0.25 7.03 16.20
N ILE A 148 -0.03 7.32 14.92
CA ILE A 148 0.39 6.31 13.93
C ILE A 148 1.75 5.72 14.32
N LYS A 149 2.72 6.57 14.69
CA LYS A 149 4.06 6.12 15.12
C LYS A 149 3.99 5.24 16.38
N ALA A 150 3.25 5.69 17.40
CA ALA A 150 3.05 4.91 18.62
C ALA A 150 2.34 3.57 18.35
N ALA A 151 1.29 3.57 17.52
CA ALA A 151 0.58 2.36 17.11
C ALA A 151 1.48 1.41 16.31
N ALA A 152 2.32 1.91 15.41
CA ALA A 152 3.25 1.10 14.62
C ALA A 152 4.29 0.41 15.51
N ASN A 153 4.87 1.14 16.47
CA ASN A 153 5.79 0.59 17.45
C ASN A 153 5.11 -0.46 18.34
N PHE A 154 3.89 -0.19 18.79
CA PHE A 154 3.08 -1.15 19.52
C PHE A 154 2.84 -2.44 18.71
N VAL A 155 2.53 -2.31 17.41
CA VAL A 155 2.37 -3.46 16.51
C VAL A 155 3.65 -4.30 16.42
N ILE A 156 4.84 -3.69 16.41
CA ILE A 156 6.10 -4.45 16.43
C ILE A 156 6.25 -5.23 17.73
N ASN A 157 5.89 -4.64 18.88
CA ASN A 157 5.85 -5.32 20.18
C ASN A 157 4.85 -6.50 20.23
N CYS A 158 3.80 -6.46 19.41
CA CYS A 158 2.83 -7.55 19.31
C CYS A 158 3.29 -8.72 18.42
N ILE A 159 4.15 -8.48 17.41
CA ILE A 159 4.54 -9.52 16.44
C ILE A 159 5.04 -10.81 17.09
N PRO A 160 5.96 -10.78 18.07
CA PRO A 160 6.45 -12.02 18.65
C PRO A 160 5.39 -12.83 19.40
N LYS A 161 4.34 -12.15 19.89
CA LYS A 161 3.25 -12.71 20.71
C LYS A 161 2.08 -13.23 19.88
N PHE A 162 2.02 -12.88 18.59
CA PHE A 162 0.90 -13.21 17.72
C PHE A 162 1.14 -14.50 16.93
N ASN A 163 0.14 -15.39 16.96
CA ASN A 163 0.04 -16.55 16.08
C ASN A 163 -1.22 -16.41 15.22
N LEU A 164 -1.21 -15.45 14.29
CA LEU A 164 -2.39 -15.12 13.50
C LEU A 164 -2.67 -16.19 12.43
N PRO A 165 -3.94 -16.44 12.08
CA PRO A 165 -4.31 -17.37 11.00
C PRO A 165 -3.90 -16.85 9.61
N ARG A 166 -3.80 -15.52 9.44
CA ARG A 166 -3.37 -14.85 8.20
C ARG A 166 -3.00 -13.38 8.48
N LYS A 167 -2.53 -12.67 7.46
CA LYS A 167 -2.13 -11.24 7.51
C LYS A 167 -3.18 -10.35 8.17
N TYR A 168 -2.73 -9.48 9.09
CA TYR A 168 -3.53 -8.49 9.80
C TYR A 168 -3.15 -7.08 9.33
N LYS A 169 -4.03 -6.39 8.60
CA LYS A 169 -3.81 -5.04 8.10
C LYS A 169 -4.51 -4.01 8.97
N ILE A 170 -3.79 -2.99 9.38
CA ILE A 170 -4.27 -1.87 10.20
C ILE A 170 -4.08 -0.59 9.39
N SER A 171 -5.01 0.37 9.51
CA SER A 171 -4.94 1.62 8.78
C SER A 171 -5.54 2.82 9.48
N PHE A 172 -5.08 4.00 9.10
CA PHE A 172 -5.61 5.30 9.49
C PHE A 172 -6.14 6.06 8.28
N SER A 173 -7.05 6.99 8.53
CA SER A 173 -7.53 7.98 7.57
C SER A 173 -7.70 9.31 8.30
N SER A 174 -7.36 10.40 7.60
CA SER A 174 -7.53 11.79 8.04
C SER A 174 -9.00 12.22 8.17
N GLY A 175 -9.93 11.40 7.67
CA GLY A 175 -11.35 11.74 7.52
C GLY A 175 -11.66 12.58 6.27
N LEU A 176 -10.66 13.12 5.58
CA LEU A 176 -10.82 13.83 4.30
C LEU A 176 -10.83 12.88 3.10
N ASP A 177 -10.09 11.79 3.22
CA ASP A 177 -9.89 10.77 2.19
C ASP A 177 -9.98 9.36 2.80
N ASN A 178 -9.86 8.33 1.96
CA ASN A 178 -9.71 6.96 2.42
C ASN A 178 -8.52 6.25 1.75
N GLU A 179 -7.48 7.00 1.43
CA GLU A 179 -6.29 6.51 0.72
C GLU A 179 -5.57 5.42 1.51
N GLY A 180 -5.49 5.58 2.84
CA GLY A 180 -4.99 4.53 3.73
C GLY A 180 -5.81 3.23 3.69
N HIS A 181 -7.07 3.27 3.22
CA HIS A 181 -8.02 2.15 3.17
C HIS A 181 -8.58 1.72 4.54
N ALA A 182 -8.87 2.69 5.42
CA ALA A 182 -9.31 2.46 6.80
C ALA A 182 -10.63 1.67 6.89
N THR A 183 -11.59 1.94 6.00
CA THR A 183 -12.92 1.31 6.07
C THR A 183 -12.98 -0.12 5.54
N PHE A 184 -11.87 -0.68 5.02
CA PHE A 184 -11.87 -2.03 4.45
C PHE A 184 -10.60 -2.86 4.65
N LYS A 185 -9.74 -2.44 5.57
CA LYS A 185 -8.70 -3.31 6.14
C LYS A 185 -9.26 -4.15 7.29
N ASP A 186 -8.43 -5.01 7.88
CA ASP A 186 -8.88 -5.90 8.95
C ASP A 186 -9.29 -5.07 10.19
N LEU A 187 -8.56 -3.98 10.47
CA LEU A 187 -8.90 -2.92 11.44
C LEU A 187 -8.54 -1.54 10.86
N GLY A 188 -9.34 -0.52 11.10
CA GLY A 188 -9.03 0.84 10.66
C GLY A 188 -9.62 1.93 11.55
N PHE A 189 -8.99 3.10 11.50
CA PHE A 189 -9.29 4.28 12.32
C PHE A 189 -9.52 5.47 11.40
N VAL A 190 -10.66 6.14 11.51
CA VAL A 190 -11.02 7.32 10.70
C VAL A 190 -11.13 8.52 11.62
N ALA A 191 -10.32 9.55 11.41
CA ALA A 191 -10.27 10.72 12.28
C ALA A 191 -11.59 11.51 12.25
N ARG A 192 -11.91 12.14 13.38
CA ARG A 192 -13.10 12.96 13.59
C ARG A 192 -12.73 14.39 14.02
N PRO A 193 -13.63 15.38 13.82
CA PRO A 193 -13.41 16.77 14.22
C PRO A 193 -13.16 16.98 15.73
N ASP A 194 -13.63 16.07 16.59
CA ASP A 194 -13.51 16.13 18.04
C ASP A 194 -12.22 15.48 18.59
N HIS A 195 -11.20 15.29 17.73
CA HIS A 195 -9.92 14.67 18.06
C HIS A 195 -10.05 13.21 18.54
N THR A 196 -10.96 12.48 17.91
CA THR A 196 -11.17 11.04 18.16
C THR A 196 -11.19 10.25 16.86
N PHE A 197 -11.36 8.93 16.95
CA PHE A 197 -11.45 8.04 15.80
C PHE A 197 -12.78 7.25 15.77
N ASP A 198 -13.37 7.13 14.59
CA ASP A 198 -14.28 6.02 14.30
C ASP A 198 -13.48 4.76 13.98
N VAL A 199 -13.90 3.61 14.52
CA VAL A 199 -13.20 2.33 14.34
C VAL A 199 -13.99 1.41 13.42
N TYR A 200 -13.36 0.96 12.34
CA TYR A 200 -13.92 -0.03 11.42
C TYR A 200 -13.17 -1.35 11.53
N ALA A 201 -13.85 -2.49 11.39
CA ALA A 201 -13.18 -3.79 11.41
C ALA A 201 -13.85 -4.87 10.53
N GLY A 202 -13.08 -5.91 10.21
CA GLY A 202 -13.54 -7.09 9.47
C GLY A 202 -13.64 -6.89 7.95
N GLY A 203 -12.96 -5.89 7.40
CA GLY A 203 -12.85 -5.69 5.97
C GLY A 203 -11.79 -6.58 5.31
N GLY A 204 -11.80 -6.58 3.97
CA GLY A 204 -10.68 -7.08 3.20
C GLY A 204 -11.09 -7.66 1.85
N PHE A 205 -10.14 -7.64 0.92
CA PHE A 205 -10.35 -8.00 -0.48
C PHE A 205 -9.50 -9.21 -0.90
N GLY A 206 -10.05 -10.10 -1.74
CA GLY A 206 -9.34 -11.28 -2.27
C GLY A 206 -10.23 -12.32 -2.97
N LEU A 207 -9.60 -13.38 -3.50
CA LEU A 207 -10.21 -14.42 -4.36
C LEU A 207 -11.56 -14.99 -3.86
N ASN A 208 -11.67 -15.35 -2.57
CA ASN A 208 -12.83 -16.06 -2.02
C ASN A 208 -13.87 -15.14 -1.35
N GLY A 209 -13.96 -13.89 -1.81
CA GLY A 209 -14.88 -12.90 -1.27
C GLY A 209 -14.15 -11.66 -0.77
N SER A 210 -14.83 -10.54 -0.93
CA SER A 210 -14.37 -9.20 -0.58
C SER A 210 -15.49 -8.48 0.17
N ARG A 211 -15.14 -7.63 1.13
CA ARG A 211 -16.11 -6.76 1.80
C ARG A 211 -15.45 -5.54 2.44
N PHE A 212 -16.24 -4.49 2.62
CA PHE A 212 -15.93 -3.41 3.55
C PHE A 212 -16.04 -3.90 5.00
N GLY A 213 -15.29 -3.24 5.88
CA GLY A 213 -15.44 -3.41 7.32
C GLY A 213 -16.72 -2.73 7.82
N ILE A 214 -17.15 -3.13 9.01
CA ILE A 214 -18.30 -2.50 9.68
C ILE A 214 -17.80 -1.52 10.73
N LEU A 215 -18.59 -0.48 11.00
CA LEU A 215 -18.36 0.41 12.13
C LEU A 215 -18.50 -0.37 13.44
N ILE A 216 -17.48 -0.29 14.28
CA ILE A 216 -17.38 -0.95 15.58
C ILE A 216 -17.72 0.03 16.69
N ASP A 217 -16.99 1.13 16.77
CA ASP A 217 -17.16 2.19 17.77
C ASP A 217 -16.93 3.54 17.13
N GLU A 218 -17.53 4.57 17.72
CA GLU A 218 -17.35 5.97 17.35
C GLU A 218 -16.70 6.71 18.51
N GLY A 219 -16.02 7.81 18.22
CA GLY A 219 -15.54 8.69 19.28
C GLY A 219 -14.41 8.10 20.12
N VAL A 220 -13.62 7.17 19.57
CA VAL A 220 -12.57 6.47 20.32
C VAL A 220 -11.38 7.39 20.56
N ASP A 221 -10.96 7.47 21.82
CA ASP A 221 -9.76 8.19 22.22
C ASP A 221 -8.53 7.65 21.47
N PRO A 222 -7.74 8.52 20.80
CA PRO A 222 -6.52 8.11 20.11
C PRO A 222 -5.54 7.30 20.97
N LEU A 223 -5.50 7.52 22.28
CA LEU A 223 -4.62 6.78 23.17
C LEU A 223 -5.09 5.33 23.40
N ASP A 224 -6.36 5.03 23.15
CA ASP A 224 -6.94 3.70 23.34
C ASP A 224 -6.78 2.76 22.12
N ILE A 225 -6.19 3.24 21.02
CA ILE A 225 -5.97 2.48 19.78
C ILE A 225 -5.29 1.12 20.03
N SER A 226 -4.32 1.07 20.94
CA SER A 226 -3.58 -0.14 21.29
C SER A 226 -4.50 -1.26 21.81
N TYR A 227 -5.57 -0.93 22.54
CA TYR A 227 -6.55 -1.92 23.01
C TYR A 227 -7.30 -2.56 21.85
N TYR A 228 -7.62 -1.80 20.80
CA TYR A 228 -8.22 -2.34 19.57
C TYR A 228 -7.24 -3.21 18.81
N ILE A 229 -5.98 -2.80 18.67
CA ILE A 229 -4.94 -3.58 17.97
C ILE A 229 -4.71 -4.93 18.68
N LEU A 230 -4.51 -4.90 20.00
CA LEU A 230 -4.25 -6.09 20.80
C LEU A 230 -5.50 -6.99 20.90
N GLY A 231 -6.63 -6.41 21.31
CA GLY A 231 -7.89 -7.14 21.50
C GLY A 231 -8.37 -7.77 20.19
N TYR A 232 -8.40 -7.00 19.09
CA TYR A 232 -8.79 -7.55 17.79
C TYR A 232 -7.83 -8.64 17.32
N GLY A 233 -6.51 -8.41 17.39
CA GLY A 233 -5.52 -9.40 16.97
C GLY A 233 -5.61 -10.70 17.77
N ARG A 234 -5.60 -10.60 19.10
CA ARG A 234 -5.50 -11.74 20.02
C ARG A 234 -6.84 -12.42 20.29
N ASP A 235 -7.87 -11.65 20.61
CA ASP A 235 -9.12 -12.21 21.15
C ASP A 235 -10.23 -12.31 20.11
N VAL A 236 -10.05 -11.72 18.93
CA VAL A 236 -10.94 -11.93 17.78
C VAL A 236 -10.25 -12.77 16.72
N TYR A 237 -9.14 -12.28 16.18
CA TYR A 237 -8.55 -12.86 14.99
C TYR A 237 -7.86 -14.21 15.29
N MET A 238 -7.05 -14.30 16.35
CA MET A 238 -6.44 -15.58 16.74
C MET A 238 -7.47 -16.59 17.28
N LYS A 239 -8.53 -16.11 17.95
CA LYS A 239 -9.55 -16.94 18.61
C LYS A 239 -10.55 -17.56 17.62
N TYR A 240 -11.11 -16.76 16.72
CA TYR A 240 -12.15 -17.21 15.77
C TYR A 240 -11.60 -17.51 14.37
N GLY A 241 -10.31 -17.28 14.16
CA GLY A 241 -9.62 -17.54 12.90
C GLY A 241 -9.67 -19.00 12.46
N ASP A 242 -9.75 -19.21 11.15
CA ASP A 242 -9.56 -20.53 10.54
C ASP A 242 -8.06 -20.76 10.32
N TYR A 243 -7.52 -21.89 10.79
CA TYR A 243 -6.11 -22.27 10.59
C TYR A 243 -5.95 -23.43 9.61
N GLU A 244 -7.05 -24.08 9.22
CA GLU A 244 -7.05 -25.26 8.36
C GLU A 244 -7.21 -24.84 6.90
N HIS A 245 -8.14 -23.93 6.60
CA HIS A 245 -8.58 -23.66 5.23
C HIS A 245 -8.03 -22.35 4.68
N ARG A 246 -6.74 -22.30 4.29
CA ARG A 246 -6.00 -21.07 3.90
C ARG A 246 -6.76 -20.03 3.05
N GLY A 247 -7.71 -20.46 2.20
CA GLY A 247 -8.60 -19.60 1.43
C GLY A 247 -9.65 -18.81 2.23
N GLN A 248 -9.87 -19.13 3.50
CA GLN A 248 -10.89 -18.57 4.41
C GLN A 248 -10.29 -17.99 5.72
N ASN A 249 -8.96 -17.90 5.83
CA ASN A 249 -8.25 -17.51 7.07
C ASN A 249 -8.20 -15.98 7.34
N ARG A 250 -8.91 -15.17 6.55
CA ARG A 250 -8.94 -13.70 6.71
C ARG A 250 -10.04 -13.27 7.66
N SER A 251 -9.83 -12.19 8.41
CA SER A 251 -10.77 -11.77 9.47
C SER A 251 -12.18 -11.46 8.95
N ARG A 252 -12.30 -11.00 7.68
CA ARG A 252 -13.60 -10.85 7.00
C ARG A 252 -14.49 -12.10 7.03
N PHE A 253 -13.91 -13.31 7.05
CA PHE A 253 -14.67 -14.54 7.12
C PHE A 253 -15.16 -14.85 8.53
N ILE A 254 -14.48 -14.35 9.56
CA ILE A 254 -14.99 -14.38 10.94
C ILE A 254 -16.27 -13.56 10.99
N LEU A 255 -16.24 -12.36 10.42
CA LEU A 255 -17.41 -11.50 10.33
C LEU A 255 -18.54 -12.17 9.53
N ASN A 256 -18.25 -12.81 8.38
CA ASN A 256 -19.27 -13.59 7.65
C ASN A 256 -19.89 -14.74 8.48
N LYS A 257 -19.11 -15.41 9.34
CA LYS A 257 -19.58 -16.53 10.16
C LYS A 257 -20.43 -16.06 11.35
N LEU A 258 -20.04 -14.96 12.00
CA LEU A 258 -20.72 -14.45 13.20
C LEU A 258 -21.93 -13.57 12.87
N GLY A 259 -21.90 -12.86 11.75
CA GLY A 259 -22.81 -11.74 11.47
C GLY A 259 -22.36 -10.44 12.15
N ASP A 260 -22.84 -9.31 11.62
CA ASP A 260 -22.33 -7.99 11.95
C ASP A 260 -22.45 -7.64 13.45
N ASP A 261 -23.60 -7.93 14.08
CA ASP A 261 -23.84 -7.57 15.49
C ASP A 261 -23.01 -8.41 16.47
N ALA A 262 -22.98 -9.73 16.28
CA ALA A 262 -22.18 -10.61 17.12
C ALA A 262 -20.67 -10.37 16.93
N PHE A 263 -20.23 -10.06 15.71
CA PHE A 263 -18.86 -9.66 15.45
C PHE A 263 -18.51 -8.34 16.16
N ARG A 264 -19.37 -7.32 16.06
CA ARG A 264 -19.17 -6.04 16.74
C ARG A 264 -19.04 -6.23 18.25
N GLN A 265 -19.91 -7.03 18.85
CA GLN A 265 -19.83 -7.34 20.28
C GLN A 265 -18.54 -8.09 20.62
N ALA A 266 -18.12 -9.07 19.81
CA ALA A 266 -16.87 -9.79 20.04
C ALA A 266 -15.63 -8.87 20.00
N VAL A 267 -15.61 -7.85 19.13
CA VAL A 267 -14.54 -6.85 19.10
C VAL A 267 -14.58 -5.97 20.36
N ARG A 268 -15.76 -5.50 20.76
CA ARG A 268 -15.92 -4.69 21.99
C ARG A 268 -15.51 -5.46 23.25
N ASP A 269 -15.92 -6.71 23.37
CA ASP A 269 -15.55 -7.59 24.49
C ASP A 269 -14.03 -7.81 24.54
N ALA A 270 -13.40 -7.99 23.38
CA ALA A 270 -11.95 -8.12 23.27
C ALA A 270 -11.21 -6.85 23.72
N VAL A 271 -11.71 -5.66 23.36
CA VAL A 271 -11.17 -4.37 23.80
C VAL A 271 -11.34 -4.20 25.32
N ALA A 272 -12.53 -4.49 25.85
CA ALA A 272 -12.79 -4.41 27.29
C ALA A 272 -11.90 -5.38 28.08
N LYS A 273 -11.69 -6.60 27.57
CA LYS A 273 -10.76 -7.57 28.16
C LYS A 273 -9.32 -7.03 28.18
N ALA A 274 -8.83 -6.48 27.06
CA ALA A 274 -7.48 -5.92 27.01
C ALA A 274 -7.29 -4.78 28.02
N LYS A 275 -8.29 -3.90 28.17
CA LYS A 275 -8.30 -2.83 29.19
C LYS A 275 -8.29 -3.34 30.63
N ALA A 276 -8.92 -4.49 30.89
CA ALA A 276 -8.98 -5.07 32.23
C ALA A 276 -7.69 -5.83 32.63
N GLU A 277 -6.89 -6.27 31.67
CA GLU A 277 -5.68 -7.06 31.91
C GLU A 277 -4.46 -6.20 32.26
N ASP A 278 -4.25 -5.09 31.54
CA ASP A 278 -3.12 -4.19 31.75
C ASP A 278 -3.38 -2.82 31.11
N ASP A 279 -2.58 -1.82 31.48
CA ASP A 279 -2.60 -0.51 30.83
C ASP A 279 -1.75 -0.50 29.56
N TYR A 280 -2.39 -0.82 28.44
CA TYR A 280 -1.77 -0.76 27.12
C TYR A 280 -1.89 0.60 26.46
N ARG A 281 -2.45 1.62 27.14
CA ARG A 281 -2.74 2.92 26.55
C ARG A 281 -1.47 3.50 25.90
N LEU A 282 -1.64 4.06 24.72
CA LEU A 282 -0.52 4.65 24.00
C LEU A 282 0.01 5.83 24.82
N THR A 283 1.33 5.97 24.77
CA THR A 283 1.99 7.19 25.20
C THR A 283 2.33 7.91 23.90
N ILE A 284 2.34 9.24 23.91
CA ILE A 284 2.68 10.02 22.72
C ILE A 284 3.91 10.84 23.07
N GLU A 285 4.93 10.75 22.22
CA GLU A 285 6.10 11.62 22.32
C GLU A 285 5.72 12.97 21.71
N GLU A 286 5.98 14.05 22.44
CA GLU A 286 5.83 15.39 21.89
C GLU A 286 6.87 15.57 20.78
N GLU A 287 6.38 15.68 19.54
CA GLU A 287 7.23 16.06 18.43
C GLU A 287 7.47 17.57 18.47
N THR A 288 8.73 17.99 18.35
CA THR A 288 9.04 19.42 18.20
C THR A 288 8.56 19.86 16.82
N PRO A 289 7.65 20.85 16.73
CA PRO A 289 7.20 21.34 15.44
C PRO A 289 8.38 21.80 14.60
N LEU A 290 8.35 21.49 13.30
CA LEU A 290 9.38 21.95 12.38
C LEU A 290 9.39 23.49 12.37
N ALA A 291 10.53 24.09 12.72
CA ALA A 291 10.68 25.55 12.76
C ALA A 291 10.83 26.18 11.37
N LYS A 292 11.05 25.36 10.34
CA LYS A 292 11.19 25.76 8.95
C LYS A 292 9.92 26.45 8.46
N SER A 293 10.09 27.61 7.83
CA SER A 293 9.05 28.33 7.11
C SER A 293 9.61 28.92 5.81
N GLY A 294 8.73 29.26 4.89
CA GLY A 294 9.08 29.88 3.61
C GLY A 294 8.19 31.08 3.30
N ALA A 295 8.51 31.82 2.24
CA ALA A 295 7.57 32.80 1.70
C ALA A 295 6.39 32.07 1.05
N ASP A 296 5.16 32.54 1.28
CA ASP A 296 4.03 32.06 0.49
C ASP A 296 4.19 32.56 -0.95
N ASP A 297 4.39 31.62 -1.86
CA ASP A 297 4.49 31.85 -3.27
C ASP A 297 3.14 31.54 -3.94
N SER A 298 2.46 32.60 -4.36
CA SER A 298 1.17 32.52 -5.06
C SER A 298 1.30 32.17 -6.55
N ILE A 299 2.53 32.01 -7.08
CA ILE A 299 2.83 31.79 -8.52
C ILE A 299 3.25 30.33 -8.78
N LEU A 300 2.90 29.40 -7.89
CA LEU A 300 3.15 27.98 -8.12
C LEU A 300 2.17 27.42 -9.15
N GLU A 301 2.61 27.30 -10.40
CA GLU A 301 1.81 26.82 -11.55
C GLU A 301 1.89 25.29 -11.76
N ASN A 302 2.82 24.60 -11.09
CA ASN A 302 2.98 23.16 -11.27
C ASN A 302 1.93 22.40 -10.44
N GLY A 303 1.01 21.70 -11.11
CA GLY A 303 -0.07 20.95 -10.48
C GLY A 303 0.35 19.82 -9.54
N ARG A 304 1.63 19.41 -9.53
CA ARG A 304 2.19 18.46 -8.56
C ARG A 304 2.60 19.11 -7.24
N ILE A 305 2.67 20.44 -7.19
CA ILE A 305 3.06 21.18 -5.99
C ILE A 305 1.81 21.62 -5.25
N GLY A 306 1.62 21.14 -4.03
CA GLY A 306 0.50 21.53 -3.16
C GLY A 306 0.96 22.24 -1.90
N LYS A 307 0.11 23.11 -1.35
CA LYS A 307 0.37 23.79 -0.07
C LYS A 307 0.15 22.84 1.10
N GLN A 308 0.98 22.97 2.12
CA GLN A 308 0.72 22.37 3.42
C GLN A 308 -0.07 23.33 4.31
N LYS A 309 -0.58 22.83 5.45
CA LYS A 309 -1.17 23.68 6.49
C LYS A 309 -0.12 24.53 7.22
N GLN A 310 1.15 24.12 7.20
CA GLN A 310 2.27 24.89 7.72
C GLN A 310 2.60 26.05 6.77
N GLU A 311 2.79 27.25 7.33
CA GLU A 311 2.99 28.47 6.57
C GLU A 311 4.24 28.41 5.68
N GLY A 312 4.05 28.67 4.38
CA GLY A 312 5.13 28.72 3.39
C GLY A 312 5.78 27.37 3.06
N LEU A 313 5.18 26.26 3.50
CA LEU A 313 5.63 24.91 3.17
C LEU A 313 4.70 24.23 2.16
N TYR A 314 5.31 23.38 1.35
CA TYR A 314 4.71 22.71 0.21
C TYR A 314 5.08 21.23 0.23
N TYR A 315 4.27 20.45 -0.49
CA TYR A 315 4.59 19.10 -0.88
C TYR A 315 4.69 18.98 -2.39
N VAL A 316 5.44 17.98 -2.87
CA VAL A 316 5.53 17.60 -4.29
C VAL A 316 5.05 16.17 -4.46
N GLU A 317 4.09 15.97 -5.35
CA GLU A 317 3.67 14.66 -5.81
C GLU A 317 4.68 14.06 -6.81
N TYR A 318 5.01 12.79 -6.60
CA TYR A 318 5.85 11.97 -7.46
C TYR A 318 5.22 10.59 -7.63
N LYS A 319 4.77 10.30 -8.85
CA LYS A 319 4.05 9.07 -9.21
C LYS A 319 4.75 8.36 -10.36
N PRO A 320 5.80 7.57 -10.10
CA PRO A 320 6.36 6.72 -11.15
C PRO A 320 5.34 5.67 -11.59
N LEU A 321 5.40 5.27 -12.86
CA LEU A 321 4.43 4.33 -13.43
C LEU A 321 4.41 3.03 -12.62
N GLY A 322 3.26 2.72 -12.01
CA GLY A 322 3.06 1.48 -11.27
C GLY A 322 3.93 1.38 -10.01
N GLY A 323 4.36 2.53 -9.48
CA GLY A 323 5.16 2.59 -8.25
C GLY A 323 6.61 2.16 -8.42
N THR A 324 7.14 2.07 -9.64
CA THR A 324 8.54 1.66 -9.89
C THR A 324 9.32 2.84 -10.47
N PRO A 325 9.99 3.64 -9.61
CA PRO A 325 10.80 4.76 -10.09
C PRO A 325 12.00 4.27 -10.90
N GLU A 326 12.49 5.13 -11.79
CA GLU A 326 13.85 4.99 -12.28
C GLU A 326 14.82 5.12 -11.10
N VAL A 327 15.65 4.09 -10.86
CA VAL A 327 16.54 4.05 -9.68
C VAL A 327 17.45 5.27 -9.61
N ALA A 328 17.96 5.73 -10.77
CA ALA A 328 18.80 6.93 -10.84
C ALA A 328 18.06 8.19 -10.39
N VAL A 329 16.79 8.37 -10.78
CA VAL A 329 15.95 9.51 -10.35
C VAL A 329 15.69 9.42 -8.85
N PHE A 330 15.33 8.23 -8.35
CA PHE A 330 15.09 8.05 -6.92
C PHE A 330 16.35 8.25 -6.07
N HIS A 331 17.52 7.82 -6.56
CA HIS A 331 18.81 8.06 -5.91
C HIS A 331 19.16 9.54 -5.81
N GLU A 332 19.04 10.29 -6.91
CA GLU A 332 19.28 11.74 -6.91
C GLU A 332 18.23 12.49 -6.07
N LEU A 333 16.99 12.00 -6.02
CA LEU A 333 15.97 12.50 -5.10
C LEU A 333 16.44 12.34 -3.64
N LEU A 334 16.78 11.12 -3.20
CA LEU A 334 17.23 10.86 -1.84
C LEU A 334 18.43 11.74 -1.47
N LYS A 335 19.40 11.86 -2.36
CA LYS A 335 20.59 12.72 -2.21
C LYS A 335 20.22 14.20 -2.06
N ALA A 336 19.28 14.72 -2.86
CA ALA A 336 18.83 16.10 -2.74
C ALA A 336 18.17 16.37 -1.38
N LEU A 337 17.32 15.44 -0.92
CA LEU A 337 16.57 15.57 0.34
C LEU A 337 17.46 15.59 1.59
N GLN A 338 18.65 14.99 1.55
CA GLN A 338 19.61 15.05 2.68
C GLN A 338 20.02 16.49 3.06
N THR A 339 19.87 17.44 2.13
CA THR A 339 20.22 18.85 2.35
C THR A 339 19.01 19.74 2.64
N MET A 340 17.80 19.18 2.65
CA MET A 340 16.55 19.91 2.85
C MET A 340 16.05 19.64 4.27
N GLU A 341 16.11 20.66 5.13
CA GLU A 341 15.72 20.53 6.54
C GLU A 341 14.28 20.01 6.66
N GLY A 342 14.09 18.98 7.49
CA GLY A 342 12.76 18.41 7.79
C GLY A 342 12.07 17.71 6.62
N ALA A 343 12.72 17.56 5.46
CA ALA A 343 12.12 16.90 4.31
C ALA A 343 11.88 15.41 4.58
N GLU A 344 10.68 14.96 4.26
CA GLU A 344 10.27 13.57 4.46
C GLU A 344 9.60 13.05 3.20
N ILE A 345 9.66 11.73 3.02
CA ILE A 345 8.90 11.04 1.97
C ILE A 345 7.67 10.37 2.61
N ARG A 346 6.52 10.46 1.95
CA ARG A 346 5.25 9.82 2.32
C ARG A 346 4.80 8.88 1.21
N LEU A 347 4.85 7.58 1.47
CA LEU A 347 4.35 6.55 0.56
C LEU A 347 2.82 6.47 0.67
N ASN A 348 2.11 6.41 -0.46
CA ASN A 348 0.66 6.23 -0.49
C ASN A 348 0.25 4.84 -0.98
N ALA A 349 -0.95 4.40 -0.62
CA ALA A 349 -1.50 3.09 -0.99
C ALA A 349 -1.86 2.96 -2.47
N ASP A 350 -1.85 4.06 -3.22
CA ASP A 350 -1.97 4.07 -4.68
C ASP A 350 -0.60 4.09 -5.38
N GLU A 351 0.50 3.88 -4.66
CA GLU A 351 1.88 3.87 -5.16
C GLU A 351 2.41 5.25 -5.57
N THR A 352 1.69 6.33 -5.24
CA THR A 352 2.18 7.70 -5.27
C THR A 352 3.08 7.98 -4.07
N VAL A 353 4.00 8.91 -4.25
CA VAL A 353 4.90 9.39 -3.20
C VAL A 353 4.77 10.91 -3.07
N TYR A 354 4.69 11.40 -1.84
CA TYR A 354 4.70 12.84 -1.56
C TYR A 354 5.98 13.22 -0.83
N ILE A 355 6.67 14.23 -1.33
CA ILE A 355 7.81 14.83 -0.65
C ILE A 355 7.29 16.06 0.07
N ILE A 356 7.39 16.09 1.39
CA ILE A 356 6.78 17.13 2.24
C ILE A 356 7.85 18.01 2.89
N ASN A 357 7.40 19.08 3.54
CA ASN A 357 8.20 20.07 4.27
C ASN A 357 9.20 20.83 3.40
N LEU A 358 8.79 21.13 2.18
CA LEU A 358 9.59 21.87 1.22
C LEU A 358 9.22 23.36 1.23
N THR A 359 10.20 24.25 1.18
CA THR A 359 9.99 25.63 0.72
C THR A 359 9.59 25.65 -0.76
N ALA A 360 9.11 26.78 -1.26
CA ALA A 360 8.72 26.93 -2.66
C ALA A 360 9.89 26.64 -3.64
N ASP A 361 11.12 27.00 -3.29
CA ASP A 361 12.31 26.74 -4.11
C ASP A 361 12.71 25.26 -4.10
N GLU A 362 12.67 24.63 -2.93
CA GLU A 362 12.91 23.19 -2.80
C GLU A 362 11.84 22.40 -3.56
N ALA A 363 10.56 22.80 -3.47
CA ALA A 363 9.47 22.18 -4.20
C ALA A 363 9.67 22.24 -5.72
N ARG A 364 10.09 23.40 -6.25
CA ARG A 364 10.44 23.52 -7.68
C ARG A 364 11.63 22.64 -8.06
N LYS A 365 12.65 22.57 -7.22
CA LYS A 365 13.83 21.72 -7.44
C LYS A 365 13.44 20.24 -7.50
N ILE A 366 12.63 19.77 -6.55
CA ILE A 366 12.16 18.38 -6.52
C ILE A 366 11.23 18.10 -7.69
N ALA A 367 10.29 19.00 -7.99
CA ALA A 367 9.41 18.85 -9.15
C ALA A 367 10.21 18.76 -10.46
N ALA A 368 11.23 19.60 -10.65
CA ALA A 368 12.10 19.52 -11.83
C ALA A 368 12.90 18.20 -11.88
N LEU A 369 13.44 17.76 -10.73
CA LEU A 369 14.23 16.52 -10.63
C LEU A 369 13.42 15.28 -11.05
N THR A 370 12.14 15.22 -10.68
CA THR A 370 11.29 14.06 -10.97
C THR A 370 10.40 14.24 -12.20
N ALA A 371 10.61 15.28 -13.02
CA ALA A 371 9.67 15.67 -14.08
C ALA A 371 9.50 14.61 -15.18
N ASP A 372 10.57 13.88 -15.52
CA ASP A 372 10.57 12.91 -16.61
C ASP A 372 10.16 11.48 -16.17
N ASP A 373 10.12 11.22 -14.86
CA ASP A 373 9.80 9.92 -14.25
C ASP A 373 8.51 9.95 -13.41
N THR A 374 7.56 10.81 -13.77
CA THR A 374 6.28 10.92 -13.06
C THR A 374 5.10 10.88 -14.03
N ALA A 375 3.96 10.40 -13.53
CA ALA A 375 2.70 10.44 -14.24
C ALA A 375 2.25 11.88 -14.55
N THR A 376 1.66 12.05 -15.73
CA THR A 376 1.16 13.32 -16.29
C THR A 376 -0.32 13.26 -16.65
N THR A 377 -0.91 12.06 -16.69
CA THR A 377 -2.35 11.84 -16.94
C THR A 377 -2.98 10.97 -15.86
N THR A 378 -4.30 11.03 -15.70
CA THR A 378 -5.04 10.18 -14.75
C THR A 378 -4.81 8.69 -14.99
N PHE A 379 -4.66 8.27 -16.26
CA PHE A 379 -4.33 6.89 -16.60
C PHE A 379 -2.91 6.50 -16.15
N GLU A 380 -1.92 7.39 -16.28
CA GLU A 380 -0.57 7.13 -15.78
C GLU A 380 -0.50 7.04 -14.24
N HIS A 381 -1.47 7.64 -13.53
CA HIS A 381 -1.64 7.47 -12.09
C HIS A 381 -2.20 6.09 -11.69
N SER A 382 -2.41 5.17 -12.64
CA SER A 382 -2.86 3.81 -12.35
C SER A 382 -1.96 3.07 -11.37
N VAL A 383 -2.56 2.08 -10.70
CA VAL A 383 -1.94 1.28 -9.64
C VAL A 383 -1.69 -0.12 -10.17
N SER A 384 -0.51 -0.69 -9.96
CA SER A 384 -0.20 -2.03 -10.45
C SER A 384 0.60 -2.84 -9.45
N CYS A 385 0.17 -4.07 -9.14
CA CYS A 385 1.07 -4.95 -8.41
C CYS A 385 2.25 -5.33 -9.32
N ILE A 386 3.40 -5.66 -8.70
CA ILE A 386 4.67 -5.99 -9.39
C ILE A 386 4.58 -7.06 -10.51
N GLY A 387 3.47 -7.80 -10.61
CA GLY A 387 3.18 -8.63 -11.77
C GLY A 387 3.94 -9.96 -11.80
N ALA A 388 3.54 -10.85 -12.71
CA ALA A 388 4.12 -12.17 -12.83
C ALA A 388 5.60 -12.17 -13.24
N THR A 389 6.13 -11.12 -13.87
CA THR A 389 7.56 -11.04 -14.21
C THR A 389 8.44 -11.24 -12.98
N VAL A 390 8.06 -10.64 -11.85
CA VAL A 390 8.78 -10.75 -10.57
C VAL A 390 8.06 -11.67 -9.57
N CYS A 391 6.74 -11.55 -9.45
CA CYS A 391 5.97 -12.24 -8.43
C CYS A 391 5.82 -13.73 -8.73
N GLN A 392 6.28 -14.59 -7.81
CA GLN A 392 6.08 -16.04 -7.84
C GLN A 392 4.61 -16.48 -7.89
N GLN A 393 3.69 -15.65 -7.37
CA GLN A 393 2.25 -15.95 -7.31
C GLN A 393 1.45 -15.30 -8.44
N GLY A 394 2.08 -14.42 -9.24
CA GLY A 394 1.42 -13.73 -10.32
C GLY A 394 0.94 -14.70 -11.39
N LEU A 395 -0.25 -14.47 -11.94
CA LEU A 395 -0.76 -15.21 -13.09
C LEU A 395 -0.46 -14.46 -14.39
N ARG A 396 -0.57 -13.13 -14.37
CA ARG A 396 -0.24 -12.22 -15.47
C ARG A 396 0.71 -11.13 -15.03
N ASP A 397 1.45 -10.61 -16.00
CA ASP A 397 2.31 -9.46 -15.80
C ASP A 397 1.49 -8.16 -15.81
N SER A 398 0.86 -7.85 -14.67
CA SER A 398 0.05 -6.62 -14.51
C SER A 398 0.88 -5.35 -14.67
N HIS A 399 2.05 -5.31 -14.04
CA HIS A 399 2.92 -4.13 -14.07
C HIS A 399 3.42 -3.88 -15.49
N GLY A 400 4.02 -4.89 -16.14
CA GLY A 400 4.51 -4.74 -17.50
C GLY A 400 3.39 -4.48 -18.52
N THR A 401 2.19 -5.02 -18.32
CA THR A 401 1.03 -4.68 -19.17
C THR A 401 0.65 -3.21 -19.03
N PHE A 402 0.53 -2.70 -17.81
CA PHE A 402 0.21 -1.30 -17.57
C PHE A 402 1.28 -0.36 -18.16
N VAL A 403 2.56 -0.59 -17.85
CA VAL A 403 3.67 0.24 -18.33
C VAL A 403 3.73 0.26 -19.87
N LYS A 404 3.49 -0.87 -20.53
CA LYS A 404 3.44 -0.93 -22.00
C LYS A 404 2.29 -0.10 -22.58
N LEU A 405 1.10 -0.12 -21.96
CA LEU A 405 -0.04 0.68 -22.40
C LEU A 405 0.24 2.19 -22.23
N ALA A 406 0.76 2.59 -21.08
CA ALA A 406 1.10 4.00 -20.80
C ALA A 406 2.17 4.51 -21.77
N LYS A 407 3.27 3.75 -21.97
CA LYS A 407 4.32 4.10 -22.94
C LYS A 407 3.79 4.12 -24.37
N MET A 408 2.93 3.19 -24.76
CA MET A 408 2.30 3.20 -26.09
C MET A 408 1.53 4.50 -26.34
N PHE A 409 0.78 5.01 -25.36
CA PHE A 409 0.08 6.28 -25.51
C PHE A 409 1.05 7.45 -25.66
N LYS A 410 2.06 7.54 -24.78
CA LYS A 410 3.08 8.58 -24.82
C LYS A 410 3.87 8.58 -26.14
N ASP A 411 4.38 7.43 -26.55
CA ASP A 411 5.22 7.27 -27.75
C ASP A 411 4.46 7.57 -29.06
N ARG A 412 3.15 7.32 -29.06
CA ARG A 412 2.27 7.62 -30.21
C ARG A 412 1.67 9.02 -30.17
N GLY A 413 1.94 9.81 -29.13
CA GLY A 413 1.32 11.13 -28.94
C GLY A 413 -0.19 11.08 -28.78
N ILE A 414 -0.72 10.00 -28.19
CA ILE A 414 -2.15 9.83 -27.96
C ILE A 414 -2.53 10.62 -26.72
N ASP A 415 -3.50 11.51 -26.88
CA ASP A 415 -4.10 12.23 -25.76
C ASP A 415 -4.98 11.29 -24.93
N SER A 416 -4.57 10.99 -23.69
CA SER A 416 -5.25 10.08 -22.78
C SER A 416 -5.81 10.76 -21.53
N HIS A 417 -6.01 12.08 -21.54
CA HIS A 417 -6.37 12.85 -20.33
C HIS A 417 -7.74 12.48 -19.73
N PHE A 418 -8.67 11.94 -20.53
CA PHE A 418 -9.98 11.50 -20.05
C PHE A 418 -10.03 10.04 -19.56
N LEU A 419 -9.00 9.21 -19.82
CA LEU A 419 -8.97 7.84 -19.32
C LEU A 419 -8.89 7.80 -17.79
N PRO A 420 -9.53 6.81 -17.15
CA PRO A 420 -9.53 6.72 -15.69
C PRO A 420 -8.21 6.19 -15.15
N LYS A 421 -7.99 6.45 -13.86
CA LYS A 421 -7.04 5.71 -13.05
C LYS A 421 -7.52 4.26 -12.94
N CYS A 422 -6.68 3.34 -13.39
CA CYS A 422 -6.99 1.92 -13.42
C CYS A 422 -6.20 1.17 -12.34
N HIS A 423 -6.71 0.02 -11.90
CA HIS A 423 -6.00 -0.85 -10.96
C HIS A 423 -5.71 -2.21 -11.61
N PHE A 424 -4.42 -2.54 -11.78
CA PHE A 424 -3.95 -3.77 -12.42
C PHE A 424 -3.41 -4.77 -11.39
N SER A 425 -4.14 -5.86 -11.18
CA SER A 425 -3.71 -7.00 -10.36
C SER A 425 -3.42 -8.22 -11.24
N GLY A 426 -2.20 -8.75 -11.16
CA GLY A 426 -1.77 -9.89 -11.98
C GLY A 426 -2.43 -11.22 -11.60
N CYS A 427 -3.10 -11.33 -10.46
CA CYS A 427 -3.82 -12.53 -10.05
C CYS A 427 -4.95 -12.22 -9.06
N PRO A 428 -5.78 -13.21 -8.67
CA PRO A 428 -6.88 -13.00 -7.73
C PRO A 428 -6.51 -12.65 -6.28
N SER A 429 -5.21 -12.49 -5.97
CA SER A 429 -4.77 -12.01 -4.65
C SER A 429 -5.22 -10.57 -4.34
N ASN A 430 -5.64 -9.82 -5.37
CA ASN A 430 -6.25 -8.50 -5.25
C ASN A 430 -5.32 -7.48 -4.55
N CYS A 431 -4.06 -7.44 -4.97
CA CYS A 431 -3.02 -6.61 -4.34
C CYS A 431 -3.27 -5.11 -4.52
N THR A 432 -3.90 -4.74 -5.63
CA THR A 432 -4.27 -3.35 -5.95
C THR A 432 -5.73 -3.04 -5.62
N VAL A 433 -6.47 -3.94 -4.96
CA VAL A 433 -7.91 -3.74 -4.69
C VAL A 433 -8.72 -3.40 -5.96
N GLN A 434 -8.48 -4.10 -7.08
CA GLN A 434 -8.99 -3.70 -8.40
C GLN A 434 -10.52 -3.58 -8.50
N GLN A 435 -11.27 -4.25 -7.62
CA GLN A 435 -12.73 -4.13 -7.56
C GLN A 435 -13.20 -2.76 -7.02
N LEU A 436 -12.31 -1.95 -6.45
CA LEU A 436 -12.62 -0.63 -5.90
C LEU A 436 -12.20 0.51 -6.83
N ALA A 437 -11.61 0.19 -7.98
CA ALA A 437 -11.22 1.17 -8.98
C ALA A 437 -12.40 1.54 -9.88
N PRO A 438 -12.39 2.75 -10.48
CA PRO A 438 -13.30 3.11 -11.57
C PRO A 438 -13.28 2.08 -12.70
N LEU A 439 -12.06 1.62 -13.05
CA LEU A 439 -11.81 0.50 -13.96
C LEU A 439 -10.69 -0.41 -13.41
N GLY A 440 -11.00 -1.68 -13.21
CA GLY A 440 -10.11 -2.67 -12.58
C GLY A 440 -9.78 -3.83 -13.50
N LEU A 441 -8.53 -4.31 -13.45
CA LEU A 441 -8.05 -5.43 -14.26
C LEU A 441 -7.49 -6.52 -13.36
N ARG A 442 -8.01 -7.75 -13.50
CA ARG A 442 -7.53 -8.92 -12.76
C ARG A 442 -7.05 -10.01 -13.71
N GLY A 443 -5.79 -10.41 -13.60
CA GLY A 443 -5.19 -11.46 -14.42
C GLY A 443 -6.04 -12.73 -14.46
N ALA A 444 -6.22 -13.26 -15.66
CA ALA A 444 -7.15 -14.33 -16.03
C ALA A 444 -6.55 -15.22 -17.14
N SER A 445 -7.28 -16.26 -17.52
CA SER A 445 -7.03 -17.00 -18.75
C SER A 445 -8.35 -17.10 -19.51
N LYS A 446 -8.31 -16.99 -20.84
CA LYS A 446 -9.50 -17.04 -21.67
C LYS A 446 -9.34 -18.11 -22.75
N LYS A 447 -10.40 -18.89 -23.01
CA LYS A 447 -10.38 -19.85 -24.11
C LYS A 447 -10.70 -19.13 -25.43
N VAL A 448 -9.78 -19.17 -26.39
CA VAL A 448 -9.95 -18.64 -27.76
C VAL A 448 -9.72 -19.79 -28.74
N GLY A 449 -10.79 -20.24 -29.39
CA GLY A 449 -10.78 -21.52 -30.12
C GLY A 449 -10.40 -22.67 -29.18
N ASP A 450 -9.33 -23.39 -29.51
CA ASP A 450 -8.82 -24.51 -28.70
C ASP A 450 -7.67 -24.13 -27.75
N LYS A 451 -7.27 -22.86 -27.69
CA LYS A 451 -6.14 -22.40 -26.87
C LYS A 451 -6.60 -21.59 -25.66
N MET A 452 -5.86 -21.71 -24.56
CA MET A 452 -6.02 -20.84 -23.39
C MET A 452 -5.06 -19.67 -23.51
N GLU A 453 -5.59 -18.48 -23.78
CA GLU A 453 -4.84 -17.25 -23.97
C GLU A 453 -4.71 -16.43 -22.67
N PRO A 454 -3.63 -15.65 -22.52
CA PRO A 454 -3.48 -14.67 -21.45
C PRO A 454 -4.55 -13.59 -21.52
N ALA A 455 -5.20 -13.29 -20.40
CA ALA A 455 -6.28 -12.32 -20.36
C ALA A 455 -6.36 -11.57 -19.02
N PHE A 456 -7.23 -10.56 -18.96
CA PHE A 456 -7.65 -9.90 -17.74
C PHE A 456 -9.18 -9.88 -17.68
N ASN A 457 -9.74 -10.18 -16.49
CA ASN A 457 -11.12 -9.84 -16.19
C ASN A 457 -11.19 -8.34 -15.98
N ILE A 458 -12.19 -7.70 -16.58
CA ILE A 458 -12.44 -6.26 -16.48
C ILE A 458 -13.52 -6.03 -15.42
N TYR A 459 -13.27 -5.10 -14.50
CA TYR A 459 -14.19 -4.64 -13.47
C TYR A 459 -14.49 -3.17 -13.67
N ALA A 460 -15.73 -2.72 -13.42
CA ALA A 460 -16.08 -1.30 -13.51
C ALA A 460 -17.02 -0.85 -12.39
N GLY A 461 -16.94 0.44 -12.04
CA GLY A 461 -17.86 1.07 -11.08
C GLY A 461 -17.49 0.92 -9.61
N GLY A 462 -16.24 0.60 -9.30
CA GLY A 462 -15.74 0.58 -7.93
C GLY A 462 -15.51 1.97 -7.36
N ASN A 463 -15.70 2.12 -6.04
CA ASN A 463 -15.40 3.33 -5.29
C ASN A 463 -15.05 2.94 -3.85
N TYR A 464 -14.07 3.61 -3.24
CA TYR A 464 -13.67 3.36 -1.85
C TYR A 464 -13.72 4.60 -0.94
N ALA A 465 -14.30 5.71 -1.40
CA ALA A 465 -14.52 6.88 -0.57
C ALA A 465 -15.38 6.54 0.66
N ILE A 466 -15.08 7.18 1.80
CA ILE A 466 -15.84 6.99 3.05
C ILE A 466 -17.32 7.28 2.80
N GLY A 467 -18.19 6.38 3.26
CA GLY A 467 -19.64 6.48 3.09
C GLY A 467 -20.17 6.20 1.68
N LYS A 468 -19.31 6.02 0.68
CA LYS A 468 -19.68 5.78 -0.74
C LYS A 468 -19.04 4.50 -1.31
N GLY A 469 -18.58 3.61 -0.44
CA GLY A 469 -17.89 2.38 -0.83
C GLY A 469 -18.78 1.46 -1.68
N VAL A 470 -18.36 1.19 -2.91
CA VAL A 470 -19.04 0.29 -3.86
C VAL A 470 -18.01 -0.64 -4.49
N MET A 471 -18.34 -1.92 -4.61
CA MET A 471 -17.52 -2.87 -5.35
C MET A 471 -17.97 -2.92 -6.81
N GLY A 472 -17.03 -2.72 -7.72
CA GLY A 472 -17.24 -2.83 -9.15
C GLY A 472 -17.56 -4.27 -9.58
N GLU A 473 -18.33 -4.36 -10.65
CA GLU A 473 -18.81 -5.61 -11.23
C GLU A 473 -17.86 -6.10 -12.32
N GLN A 474 -17.74 -7.41 -12.48
CA GLN A 474 -17.00 -7.98 -13.61
C GLN A 474 -17.85 -7.84 -14.88
N ILE A 475 -17.34 -7.10 -15.86
CA ILE A 475 -18.08 -6.77 -17.10
C ILE A 475 -17.57 -7.49 -18.35
N GLY A 476 -16.49 -8.27 -18.25
CA GLY A 476 -16.00 -9.11 -19.36
C GLY A 476 -14.57 -9.61 -19.16
N VAL A 477 -14.03 -10.32 -20.15
CA VAL A 477 -12.66 -10.85 -20.15
C VAL A 477 -11.93 -10.55 -21.47
N ILE A 478 -10.93 -9.68 -21.42
CA ILE A 478 -10.18 -9.22 -22.60
C ILE A 478 -8.80 -9.90 -22.62
N THR A 479 -8.38 -10.43 -23.77
CA THR A 479 -7.02 -11.00 -23.93
C THR A 479 -5.96 -9.90 -23.85
N ILE A 480 -4.74 -10.24 -23.43
CA ILE A 480 -3.65 -9.24 -23.39
C ILE A 480 -3.39 -8.65 -24.78
N GLU A 481 -3.58 -9.44 -25.83
CA GLU A 481 -3.45 -9.00 -27.22
C GLU A 481 -4.44 -7.89 -27.60
N HIS A 482 -5.71 -7.98 -27.19
CA HIS A 482 -6.75 -6.99 -27.52
C HIS A 482 -6.83 -5.82 -26.52
N LEU A 483 -6.13 -5.86 -25.39
CA LEU A 483 -6.15 -4.79 -24.39
C LEU A 483 -5.76 -3.41 -24.97
N PRO A 484 -4.69 -3.27 -25.77
CA PRO A 484 -4.34 -1.98 -26.38
C PRO A 484 -5.49 -1.39 -27.21
N ASP A 485 -6.15 -2.21 -28.03
CA ASP A 485 -7.23 -1.76 -28.91
C ASP A 485 -8.48 -1.40 -28.11
N PHE A 486 -8.80 -2.15 -27.05
CA PHE A 486 -9.86 -1.79 -26.10
C PHE A 486 -9.62 -0.41 -25.49
N PHE A 487 -8.40 -0.16 -24.99
CA PHE A 487 -8.08 1.11 -24.36
C PHE A 487 -8.05 2.28 -25.36
N LEU A 488 -7.62 2.04 -26.61
CA LEU A 488 -7.72 3.03 -27.70
C LEU A 488 -9.18 3.39 -28.00
N ALA A 489 -10.05 2.37 -28.10
CA ALA A 489 -11.46 2.57 -28.39
C ALA A 489 -12.20 3.25 -27.22
N LEU A 490 -11.86 2.91 -25.98
CA LEU A 490 -12.38 3.60 -24.79
C LEU A 490 -11.93 5.07 -24.78
N ASN A 491 -10.65 5.32 -25.04
CA ASN A 491 -10.12 6.68 -25.11
C ASN A 491 -10.83 7.51 -26.18
N GLN A 492 -11.03 6.95 -27.38
CA GLN A 492 -11.76 7.64 -28.46
C GLN A 492 -13.20 7.95 -28.04
N ALA A 493 -13.89 7.01 -27.41
CA ALA A 493 -15.27 7.24 -26.94
C ALA A 493 -15.38 8.38 -25.91
N LEU A 494 -14.36 8.53 -25.06
CA LEU A 494 -14.28 9.60 -24.05
C LEU A 494 -13.92 10.95 -24.68
N LEU A 495 -12.98 10.97 -25.62
CA LEU A 495 -12.62 12.17 -26.40
C LEU A 495 -13.81 12.68 -27.23
N ASP A 496 -14.53 11.78 -27.91
CA ASP A 496 -15.73 12.12 -28.70
C ASP A 496 -16.85 12.69 -27.81
N ALA A 497 -16.97 12.19 -26.58
CA ALA A 497 -17.92 12.70 -25.59
C ALA A 497 -17.44 13.98 -24.91
N ASN A 498 -16.15 14.31 -25.01
CA ASN A 498 -15.47 15.37 -24.27
C ASN A 498 -15.77 15.32 -22.77
N GLN A 499 -15.63 14.12 -22.19
CA GLN A 499 -15.94 13.84 -20.78
C GLN A 499 -14.86 12.94 -20.19
N SER A 500 -14.48 13.20 -18.94
CA SER A 500 -13.67 12.25 -18.19
C SER A 500 -14.44 10.96 -17.96
N TYR A 501 -13.73 9.84 -17.77
CA TYR A 501 -14.39 8.56 -17.48
C TYR A 501 -15.34 8.63 -16.28
N ASP A 502 -14.98 9.37 -15.23
CA ASP A 502 -15.81 9.48 -14.02
C ASP A 502 -17.12 10.24 -14.27
N GLU A 503 -17.13 11.17 -15.23
CA GLU A 503 -18.34 11.88 -15.69
C GLU A 503 -19.15 11.04 -16.67
N TRP A 504 -18.45 10.31 -17.55
CA TRP A 504 -19.04 9.54 -18.64
C TRP A 504 -19.69 8.24 -18.15
N TYR A 505 -18.98 7.45 -17.34
CA TYR A 505 -19.38 6.09 -16.93
C TYR A 505 -20.77 6.02 -16.28
N PRO A 506 -21.17 6.92 -15.34
CA PRO A 506 -22.48 6.84 -14.69
C PRO A 506 -23.67 6.85 -15.65
N GLN A 507 -23.52 7.43 -16.85
CA GLN A 507 -24.56 7.57 -17.87
C GLN A 507 -24.39 6.58 -19.05
N HIS A 508 -23.28 5.83 -19.08
CA HIS A 508 -22.87 5.04 -20.24
C HIS A 508 -22.42 3.62 -19.87
N LYS A 509 -22.99 3.04 -18.82
CA LYS A 509 -22.62 1.70 -18.32
C LYS A 509 -22.80 0.63 -19.38
N GLU A 510 -23.94 0.62 -20.06
CA GLU A 510 -24.27 -0.32 -21.12
C GLU A 510 -23.30 -0.17 -22.30
N LYS A 511 -22.96 1.07 -22.68
CA LYS A 511 -21.99 1.36 -23.74
C LYS A 511 -20.58 0.86 -23.39
N LEU A 512 -20.15 0.96 -22.13
CA LEU A 512 -18.88 0.36 -21.69
C LEU A 512 -18.91 -1.17 -21.80
N ILE A 513 -20.01 -1.81 -21.41
CA ILE A 513 -20.18 -3.26 -21.52
C ILE A 513 -20.14 -3.70 -22.99
N GLU A 514 -20.87 -3.00 -23.87
CA GLU A 514 -20.82 -3.23 -25.32
C GLU A 514 -19.41 -3.09 -25.87
N LEU A 515 -18.66 -2.06 -25.44
CA LEU A 515 -17.28 -1.87 -25.83
C LEU A 515 -16.39 -3.02 -25.37
N VAL A 516 -16.50 -3.46 -24.11
CA VAL A 516 -15.74 -4.61 -23.59
C VAL A 516 -16.04 -5.87 -24.41
N ASN A 517 -17.31 -6.12 -24.75
CA ASN A 517 -17.73 -7.27 -25.53
C ASN A 517 -17.16 -7.29 -26.97
N GLN A 518 -16.80 -6.13 -27.53
CA GLN A 518 -16.16 -6.06 -28.85
C GLN A 518 -14.72 -6.60 -28.85
N PHE A 519 -14.05 -6.54 -27.70
CA PHE A 519 -12.66 -7.00 -27.51
C PHE A 519 -12.56 -8.27 -26.66
N GLU A 520 -13.70 -8.79 -26.23
CA GLU A 520 -13.83 -10.12 -25.67
C GLU A 520 -13.60 -11.14 -26.80
#